data_AF-A0A396ZE00-F1
#
_entry.id   AF-A0A396ZE00-F1
#
_cell.length_a   1.000
_cell.length_b   1.000
_cell.length_c   1.000
_cell.angle_alpha   90.00
_cell.angle_beta   90.00
_cell.angle_gamma   90.00
#
_symmetry.space_group_name_H-M   'P 1'
#
loop_
_entity.id
_entity.type
_entity.pdbx_description
1 polymer ?
#
loop_
_entity_poly.entity_id
_entity_poly.type
_entity_poly.pdbx_seq_one_letter_code
_entity_poly.pdbx_strand_id
1 'polypeptide(L)'
;MVMPALVQNIPARLGEVLGPNGTVEFVDFLNESFGNSQANTTEILTEKLENRISKEASQVQVEITGMRSEFADLRSNVSRLSSEFVGLRSEFSGLRLEFADLRADFADHRSEMKSEISEIHKMIATQTRWIFGAMIGLVGVFSIIVKF
;
A
#
# COMPACT_ATOMS: atom_id res chain seq x y z
N MET A 1 43.17 -36.67 20.74
CA MET A 1 43.46 -35.61 21.71
C MET A 1 43.41 -36.26 23.07
N VAL A 2 44.55 -36.44 23.76
CA VAL A 2 44.60 -37.10 25.08
C VAL A 2 44.01 -36.13 26.09
N MET A 3 42.91 -36.51 26.76
CA MET A 3 42.34 -35.67 27.81
C MET A 3 43.32 -35.61 28.98
N PRO A 4 43.58 -34.43 29.56
CA PRO A 4 44.44 -34.30 30.73
C PRO A 4 43.83 -35.07 31.92
N ALA A 5 44.68 -35.72 32.72
CA ALA A 5 44.26 -36.42 33.93
C ALA A 5 43.50 -35.46 34.86
N LEU A 6 42.24 -35.77 35.12
CA LEU A 6 41.32 -34.97 35.94
C LEU A 6 41.61 -35.14 37.44
N VAL A 7 42.15 -36.29 37.83
CA VAL A 7 42.55 -36.62 39.20
C VAL A 7 44.05 -36.90 39.21
N GLN A 8 44.80 -36.07 39.95
CA GLN A 8 46.27 -36.19 40.04
C GLN A 8 46.78 -36.60 41.43
N ASN A 9 45.98 -36.46 42.49
CA ASN A 9 46.38 -36.79 43.85
C ASN A 9 45.25 -37.49 44.61
N ILE A 10 45.60 -38.60 45.26
CA ILE A 10 44.70 -39.33 46.15
C ILE A 10 45.00 -38.92 47.61
N PRO A 11 43.99 -38.80 48.49
CA PRO A 11 44.21 -38.53 49.91
C PRO A 11 45.18 -39.54 50.55
N ALA A 12 46.13 -39.06 51.36
CA ALA A 12 47.23 -39.85 51.91
C ALA A 12 46.78 -41.16 52.62
N ARG A 13 45.69 -41.10 53.39
CA ARG A 13 45.14 -42.29 54.08
C ARG A 13 44.64 -43.37 53.14
N LEU A 14 44.14 -42.98 51.96
CA LEU A 14 43.64 -43.92 50.96
C LEU A 14 44.81 -44.55 50.18
N GLY A 15 45.85 -43.77 49.89
CA GLY A 15 47.07 -44.27 49.26
C GLY A 15 47.84 -45.27 50.13
N GLU A 16 47.84 -45.09 51.45
CA GLU A 16 48.44 -46.03 52.41
C GLU A 16 47.72 -47.39 52.43
N VAL A 17 46.39 -47.38 52.31
CA VAL A 17 45.54 -48.59 52.31
C VAL A 17 45.60 -49.34 50.98
N LEU A 18 45.67 -48.62 49.85
CA LEU A 18 45.70 -49.20 48.50
C LEU A 18 47.11 -49.64 48.07
N GLY A 19 48.15 -49.14 48.74
CA GLY A 19 49.54 -49.35 48.35
C GLY A 19 49.92 -48.64 47.04
N PRO A 20 51.20 -48.70 46.62
CA PRO A 20 51.71 -47.95 45.47
C PRO A 20 51.00 -48.31 44.15
N ASN A 21 50.76 -49.60 43.91
CA ASN A 21 50.16 -50.07 42.65
C ASN A 21 48.64 -49.85 42.61
N GLY A 22 47.92 -50.09 43.71
CA GLY A 22 46.47 -49.87 43.78
C GLY A 22 46.09 -48.39 43.73
N THR A 23 46.98 -47.51 44.20
CA THR A 23 46.83 -46.05 44.05
C THR A 23 46.82 -45.65 42.58
N VAL A 24 47.74 -46.19 41.76
CA VAL A 24 47.82 -45.89 40.32
C VAL A 24 46.59 -46.41 39.58
N GLU A 25 46.21 -47.68 39.82
CA GLU A 25 45.06 -48.31 39.16
C GLU A 25 43.74 -47.59 39.52
N PHE A 26 43.62 -47.08 40.74
CA PHE A 26 42.49 -46.26 41.16
C PHE A 26 42.48 -44.88 40.50
N VAL A 27 43.62 -44.20 40.36
CA VAL A 27 43.72 -42.94 39.59
C VAL A 27 43.30 -43.17 38.14
N ASP A 28 43.76 -44.25 37.52
CA ASP A 28 43.44 -44.59 36.13
C ASP A 28 41.94 -44.84 35.96
N PHE A 29 41.34 -45.62 36.87
CA PHE A 29 39.89 -45.84 36.90
C PHE A 29 39.09 -44.54 37.06
N LEU A 30 39.53 -43.63 37.95
CA LEU A 30 38.86 -42.34 38.15
C LEU A 30 38.99 -41.46 36.90
N ASN A 31 40.18 -41.38 36.31
CA ASN A 31 40.40 -40.60 35.10
C ASN A 31 39.58 -41.13 33.92
N GLU A 32 39.44 -42.45 33.78
CA GLU A 32 38.60 -43.07 32.76
C GLU A 32 37.11 -42.82 33.01
N SER A 33 36.63 -43.03 34.25
CA SER A 33 35.22 -42.84 34.60
C SER A 33 34.77 -41.38 34.51
N PHE A 34 35.57 -40.46 35.05
CA PHE A 34 35.28 -39.02 34.95
C PHE A 34 35.48 -38.50 33.53
N GLY A 35 36.48 -38.99 32.79
CA GLY A 35 36.67 -38.65 31.37
C GLY A 35 35.49 -39.08 30.51
N ASN A 36 35.01 -40.31 30.69
CA ASN A 36 33.84 -40.83 29.98
C ASN A 36 32.55 -40.09 30.36
N SER A 37 32.35 -39.78 31.65
CA SER A 37 31.19 -39.01 32.11
C SER A 37 31.22 -37.57 31.59
N GLN A 38 32.37 -36.91 31.62
CA GLN A 38 32.55 -35.56 31.05
C GLN A 38 32.33 -35.58 29.53
N ALA A 39 32.92 -36.53 28.80
CA ALA A 39 32.72 -36.67 27.37
C ALA A 39 31.24 -36.83 27.02
N ASN A 40 30.53 -37.74 27.69
CA ASN A 40 29.10 -37.97 27.49
C ASN A 40 28.26 -36.70 27.80
N THR A 41 28.53 -35.99 28.90
CA THR A 41 27.81 -34.74 29.19
C THR A 41 28.09 -33.65 28.16
N THR A 42 29.33 -33.52 27.68
CA THR A 42 29.68 -32.54 26.64
C THR A 42 29.01 -32.88 25.30
N GLU A 43 28.90 -34.16 24.96
CA GLU A 43 28.21 -34.64 23.77
C GLU A 43 26.71 -34.33 23.83
N ILE A 44 26.04 -34.67 24.94
CA ILE A 44 24.62 -34.38 25.15
C ILE A 44 24.33 -32.87 25.04
N LEU A 45 25.18 -32.02 25.63
CA LEU A 45 25.00 -30.56 25.55
C LEU A 45 25.20 -30.05 24.12
N THR A 46 26.18 -30.61 23.40
CA THR A 46 26.47 -30.24 22.02
C THR A 46 25.30 -30.63 21.12
N GLU A 47 24.82 -31.87 21.20
CA GLU A 47 23.67 -32.35 20.45
C GLU A 47 22.40 -31.52 20.74
N LYS A 48 22.14 -31.22 22.02
CA LYS A 48 20.99 -30.40 22.41
C LYS A 48 21.10 -28.98 21.86
N LEU A 49 22.29 -28.40 21.84
CA LEU A 49 22.54 -27.07 21.32
C LEU A 49 22.41 -27.03 19.79
N GLU A 50 22.94 -28.03 19.07
CA GLU A 50 22.77 -28.20 17.63
C GLU A 50 21.29 -28.33 17.25
N ASN A 51 20.55 -29.17 17.98
CA ASN A 51 19.12 -29.35 17.76
C ASN A 51 18.33 -28.05 17.98
N ARG A 52 18.66 -27.28 19.01
CA ARG A 52 18.03 -25.97 19.27
C ARG A 52 18.36 -24.96 18.17
N ILE A 53 19.63 -24.85 17.80
CA ILE A 53 20.07 -23.93 16.74
C ILE A 53 19.41 -24.28 15.41
N SER A 54 19.36 -25.57 15.06
CA SER A 54 18.71 -26.04 13.83
C SER A 54 17.22 -25.69 13.78
N LYS A 55 16.52 -25.86 14.92
CA LYS A 55 15.11 -25.48 15.05
C LYS A 55 14.90 -23.97 14.93
N GLU A 56 15.69 -23.18 15.66
CA GLU A 56 15.59 -21.71 15.62
C GLU A 56 15.95 -21.17 14.22
N ALA A 57 16.98 -21.71 13.57
CA ALA A 57 17.35 -21.35 12.21
C ALA A 57 16.24 -21.68 11.20
N SER A 58 15.61 -22.84 11.34
CA SER A 58 14.47 -23.24 10.50
C SER A 58 13.27 -22.29 10.71
N GLN A 59 12.97 -21.92 11.95
CA GLN A 59 11.90 -20.98 12.25
C GLN A 59 12.16 -19.59 11.68
N VAL A 60 13.37 -19.06 11.86
CA VAL A 60 13.78 -17.77 11.27
C VAL A 60 13.68 -17.81 9.75
N GLN A 61 14.05 -18.93 9.12
CA GLN A 61 13.91 -19.08 7.67
C GLN A 61 12.44 -19.01 7.23
N VAL A 62 11.53 -19.67 7.95
CA VAL A 62 10.08 -19.59 7.69
C VAL A 62 9.58 -18.15 7.83
N GLU A 63 9.95 -17.47 8.91
CA GLU A 63 9.56 -16.07 9.15
C GLU A 63 10.07 -15.13 8.03
N ILE A 64 11.33 -15.29 7.60
CA ILE A 64 11.90 -14.52 6.48
C ILE A 64 11.14 -14.80 5.19
N THR A 65 10.76 -16.05 4.91
CA THR A 65 9.97 -16.37 3.71
C THR A 65 8.56 -15.77 3.78
N GLY A 66 7.94 -15.77 4.96
CA GLY A 66 6.64 -15.13 5.20
C GLY A 66 6.71 -13.61 4.94
N MET A 67 7.68 -12.93 5.54
CA MET A 67 7.91 -11.49 5.33
C MET A 67 8.17 -11.15 3.86
N ARG A 68 8.90 -11.99 3.13
CA ARG A 68 9.12 -11.79 1.69
C ARG A 68 7.82 -11.87 0.89
N SER A 69 6.93 -12.79 1.25
CA SER A 69 5.60 -12.90 0.64
C SER A 69 4.76 -11.65 0.91
N GLU A 70 4.67 -11.23 2.16
CA GLU A 70 3.94 -10.01 2.56
C GLU A 70 4.46 -8.77 1.84
N PHE A 71 5.78 -8.65 1.67
CA PHE A 71 6.39 -7.55 0.94
C PHE A 71 6.05 -7.59 -0.57
N ALA A 72 5.98 -8.78 -1.17
CA ALA A 72 5.57 -8.93 -2.57
C ALA A 72 4.09 -8.52 -2.76
N ASP A 73 3.22 -8.92 -1.83
CA ASP A 73 1.80 -8.54 -1.84
C ASP A 73 1.63 -7.04 -1.67
N LEU A 74 2.36 -6.42 -0.74
CA LEU A 74 2.35 -4.98 -0.54
C LEU A 74 2.80 -4.24 -1.81
N ARG A 75 3.85 -4.71 -2.48
CA ARG A 75 4.33 -4.13 -3.74
C ARG A 75 3.26 -4.22 -4.84
N SER A 76 2.56 -5.34 -4.94
CA SER A 76 1.45 -5.52 -5.89
C SER A 76 0.31 -4.53 -5.60
N ASN A 77 -0.08 -4.41 -4.33
CA ASN A 77 -1.13 -3.48 -3.91
C ASN A 77 -0.78 -2.01 -4.23
N VAL A 78 0.46 -1.60 -3.97
CA VAL A 78 0.95 -0.25 -4.32
C VAL A 78 0.90 -0.02 -5.83
N SER A 79 1.28 -1.00 -6.64
CA SER A 79 1.21 -0.91 -8.10
C SER A 79 -0.23 -0.74 -8.59
N ARG A 80 -1.18 -1.50 -8.01
CA ARG A 80 -2.61 -1.39 -8.34
C ARG A 80 -3.15 -0.01 -8.00
N LEU A 81 -2.87 0.48 -6.78
CA LEU A 81 -3.29 1.81 -6.35
C LEU A 81 -2.74 2.92 -7.26
N SER A 82 -1.49 2.79 -7.70
CA SER A 82 -0.90 3.73 -8.66
C SER A 82 -1.65 3.73 -10.00
N SER A 83 -2.06 2.56 -10.49
CA SER A 83 -2.86 2.45 -11.73
C SER A 83 -4.23 3.08 -11.57
N GLU A 84 -4.90 2.84 -10.45
CA GLU A 84 -6.21 3.45 -10.14
C GLU A 84 -6.12 4.97 -10.08
N PHE A 85 -5.06 5.51 -9.47
CA PHE A 85 -4.83 6.95 -9.43
C PHE A 85 -4.63 7.58 -10.81
N VAL A 86 -3.93 6.89 -11.72
CA VAL A 86 -3.80 7.33 -13.12
C VAL A 86 -5.16 7.32 -13.82
N GLY A 87 -5.97 6.29 -13.60
CA GLY A 87 -7.35 6.20 -14.11
C GLY A 87 -8.21 7.37 -13.66
N LEU A 88 -8.28 7.62 -12.35
CA LEU A 88 -9.00 8.75 -11.76
C LEU A 88 -8.57 10.11 -12.32
N ARG A 89 -7.25 10.30 -12.54
CA ARG A 89 -6.74 11.53 -13.14
C ARG A 89 -7.22 11.71 -14.59
N SER A 90 -7.30 10.63 -15.35
CA SER A 90 -7.85 10.64 -16.71
C SER A 90 -9.33 10.98 -16.70
N GLU A 91 -10.12 10.33 -15.84
CA GLU A 91 -11.56 10.60 -15.69
C GLU A 91 -11.81 12.06 -15.31
N PHE A 92 -11.07 12.60 -14.34
CA PHE A 92 -11.19 14.00 -13.96
C PHE A 92 -10.84 14.97 -15.11
N SER A 93 -9.87 14.61 -15.94
CA SER A 93 -9.52 15.40 -17.13
C SER A 93 -10.64 15.36 -18.17
N GLY A 94 -11.28 14.20 -18.35
CA GLY A 94 -12.46 14.05 -19.21
C GLY A 94 -13.64 14.90 -18.73
N LEU A 95 -14.00 14.81 -17.45
CA LEU A 95 -15.05 15.64 -16.84
C LEU A 95 -14.80 17.14 -16.99
N ARG A 96 -13.53 17.56 -16.93
CA ARG A 96 -13.17 18.97 -17.15
C ARG A 96 -13.45 19.43 -18.58
N LEU A 97 -13.23 18.57 -19.57
CA LEU A 97 -13.54 18.87 -20.98
C LEU A 97 -15.06 18.91 -21.18
N GLU A 98 -15.79 17.92 -20.69
CA GLU A 98 -17.26 17.89 -20.75
C GLU A 98 -17.88 19.15 -20.13
N PHE A 99 -17.36 19.62 -19.00
CA PHE A 99 -17.82 20.85 -18.37
C PHE A 99 -17.49 22.11 -19.18
N ALA A 100 -16.36 22.12 -19.90
CA ALA A 100 -16.00 23.22 -20.78
C ALA A 100 -16.93 23.28 -22.00
N ASP A 101 -17.25 22.13 -22.60
CA ASP A 101 -18.19 22.01 -23.71
C ASP A 101 -19.59 22.44 -23.29
N LEU A 102 -20.09 21.94 -22.15
CA LEU A 102 -21.40 22.36 -21.63
C LEU A 102 -21.49 23.87 -21.38
N ARG A 103 -20.38 24.49 -20.94
CA ARG A 103 -20.31 25.94 -20.75
C ARG A 103 -20.34 26.70 -22.08
N ALA A 104 -19.70 26.17 -23.12
CA ALA A 104 -19.74 26.74 -24.46
C ALA A 104 -21.17 26.64 -25.04
N ASP A 105 -21.79 25.47 -24.94
CA ASP A 105 -23.18 25.25 -25.37
C ASP A 105 -24.12 26.22 -24.67
N PHE A 106 -24.02 26.37 -23.35
CA PHE A 106 -24.86 27.32 -22.61
C PHE A 106 -24.66 28.77 -23.05
N ALA A 107 -23.42 29.17 -23.40
CA ALA A 107 -23.13 30.50 -23.91
C ALA A 107 -23.75 30.72 -25.29
N ASP A 108 -23.71 29.70 -26.16
CA ASP A 108 -24.30 29.74 -27.49
C ASP A 108 -25.82 29.86 -27.43
N HIS A 109 -26.49 28.98 -26.68
CA HIS A 109 -27.95 29.06 -26.45
C HIS A 109 -28.37 30.42 -25.89
N ARG A 110 -27.57 30.99 -24.97
CA ARG A 110 -27.84 32.33 -24.43
C ARG A 110 -27.72 33.41 -25.52
N SER A 111 -26.78 33.28 -26.43
CA SER A 111 -26.60 34.20 -27.56
C SER A 111 -27.77 34.09 -28.54
N GLU A 112 -28.15 32.87 -28.90
CA GLU A 112 -29.28 32.57 -29.77
C GLU A 112 -30.58 33.16 -29.22
N MET A 113 -30.92 32.87 -27.96
CA MET A 113 -32.09 33.44 -27.29
C MET A 113 -32.09 34.98 -27.32
N LYS A 114 -30.93 35.62 -27.11
CA LYS A 114 -30.83 37.08 -27.16
C LYS A 114 -31.07 37.62 -28.57
N SER A 115 -30.59 36.90 -29.58
CA SER A 115 -30.81 37.23 -31.00
C SER A 115 -32.29 37.13 -31.36
N GLU A 116 -32.92 35.99 -31.06
CA GLU A 116 -34.35 35.76 -31.30
C GLU A 116 -35.21 36.82 -30.62
N ILE A 117 -34.93 37.13 -29.35
CA ILE A 117 -35.62 38.20 -28.62
C ILE A 117 -35.44 39.53 -29.36
N SER A 118 -34.24 39.87 -29.83
CA SER A 118 -34.01 41.11 -30.58
C SER A 118 -34.78 41.14 -31.90
N GLU A 119 -34.89 40.02 -32.61
CA GLU A 119 -35.64 39.93 -33.86
C GLU A 119 -37.14 40.12 -33.62
N ILE A 120 -37.69 39.46 -32.60
CA ILE A 120 -39.08 39.64 -32.18
C ILE A 120 -39.36 41.11 -31.87
N HIS A 121 -38.49 41.78 -31.11
CA HIS A 121 -38.65 43.21 -30.83
C HIS A 121 -38.63 44.08 -32.10
N LYS A 122 -37.74 43.80 -33.07
CA LYS A 122 -37.71 44.51 -34.36
C LYS A 122 -38.98 44.28 -35.17
N MET A 123 -39.49 43.06 -35.21
CA MET A 123 -40.73 42.71 -35.90
C MET A 123 -41.92 43.46 -35.30
N ILE A 124 -42.06 43.44 -33.97
CA ILE A 124 -43.11 44.18 -33.25
C ILE A 124 -43.01 45.68 -33.56
N ALA A 125 -41.83 46.29 -33.42
CA ALA A 125 -41.64 47.72 -33.70
C ALA A 125 -42.02 48.09 -35.15
N THR A 126 -41.66 47.22 -36.11
CA THR A 126 -42.01 47.41 -37.52
C THR A 126 -43.51 47.32 -37.75
N GLN A 127 -44.17 46.30 -37.18
CA GLN A 127 -45.62 46.14 -37.24
C GLN A 127 -46.35 47.33 -36.62
N THR A 128 -45.96 47.76 -35.42
CA THR A 128 -46.52 48.93 -34.75
C THR A 128 -46.40 50.19 -35.61
N ARG A 129 -45.26 50.42 -36.26
CA ARG A 129 -45.04 51.58 -37.14
C ARG A 129 -46.01 51.60 -38.32
N TRP A 130 -46.23 50.45 -38.97
CA TRP A 130 -47.18 50.33 -40.09
C TRP A 130 -48.63 50.51 -39.65
N ILE A 131 -49.01 49.97 -38.48
CA ILE A 131 -50.35 50.16 -37.89
C ILE A 131 -50.63 51.64 -37.65
N PHE A 132 -49.71 52.38 -37.03
CA PHE A 132 -49.89 53.82 -36.80
C PHE A 132 -50.00 54.61 -38.12
N GLY A 133 -49.17 54.29 -39.11
CA GLY A 133 -49.25 54.93 -40.43
C GLY A 133 -50.61 54.70 -41.10
N ALA A 134 -51.11 53.46 -41.07
CA ALA A 134 -52.42 53.12 -41.61
C ALA A 134 -53.55 53.84 -40.86
N MET A 135 -53.50 53.89 -39.53
CA MET A 135 -54.49 54.60 -38.70
C MET A 135 -54.55 56.10 -39.01
N ILE A 136 -53.41 56.79 -39.09
CA ILE A 136 -53.36 58.22 -39.45
C ILE A 136 -53.90 58.44 -40.87
N GLY A 137 -53.53 57.57 -41.81
CA GLY A 137 -54.04 57.62 -43.19
C GLY A 137 -55.57 57.53 -43.25
N LEU A 138 -56.16 56.55 -42.54
CA LEU A 138 -57.61 56.39 -42.46
C LEU A 138 -58.31 57.61 -41.85
N VAL A 139 -57.78 58.17 -40.76
CA VAL A 139 -58.32 59.39 -40.11
C VAL A 139 -58.24 60.61 -41.06
N GLY A 140 -57.15 60.74 -41.81
CA GLY A 140 -56.98 61.80 -42.81
C GLY A 140 -58.00 61.71 -43.94
N VAL A 141 -58.20 60.51 -44.51
CA VAL A 141 -59.20 60.27 -45.56
C VAL A 141 -60.61 60.57 -45.04
N PHE A 142 -60.96 60.10 -43.84
CA PHE A 142 -62.26 60.38 -43.23
C PHE A 142 -62.51 61.89 -43.07
N SER A 143 -61.51 62.67 -42.65
CA SER A 143 -61.64 64.13 -42.53
C SER A 143 -61.90 64.84 -43.86
N ILE A 144 -61.38 64.32 -44.97
CA ILE A 144 -61.62 64.89 -46.31
C ILE A 144 -63.05 64.60 -46.76
N ILE A 145 -63.51 63.35 -46.57
CA ILE A 145 -64.86 62.93 -46.95
C ILE A 145 -65.93 63.72 -46.19
N VAL A 146 -65.73 63.99 -44.90
CA VAL A 146 -66.72 64.70 -44.05
C VAL A 146 -66.74 66.22 -44.27
N LYS A 147 -65.69 66.81 -44.86
CA LYS A 147 -65.61 68.25 -45.14
C LYS A 147 -66.18 68.68 -46.50
N PHE A 148 -66.51 67.72 -47.36
CA PHE A 148 -67.31 67.92 -48.58
C PHE A 148 -68.78 67.59 -48.29
#